data_AF-A0A1T5CSW1-F1
#
_entry.id   AF-A0A1T5CSW1-F1
#
_cell.length_a   1.000
_cell.length_b   1.000
_cell.length_c   1.000
_cell.angle_alpha   90.00
_cell.angle_beta   90.00
_cell.angle_gamma   90.00
#
_symmetry.space_group_name_H-M   'P 1'
#
loop_
_entity.id
_entity.type
_entity.pdbx_description
1 polymer ?
#
loop_
_entity_poly.entity_id
_entity_poly.type
_entity_poly.pdbx_seq_one_letter_code
_entity_poly.pdbx_strand_id
1 'polypeptide(L)' 'MPLHPICHRTIHTHFSNAELARLPADPGPVRQHPEVARFLAWITDKPPDFHAPTRTSRRR' A
#
# COMPACT_ATOMS: atom_id res chain seq x y z
N MET A 1 -3.51 -3.60 15.63
CA MET A 1 -4.41 -3.47 14.47
C MET A 1 -3.87 -4.35 13.37
N PRO A 2 -4.58 -5.43 12.99
CA PRO A 2 -4.11 -6.31 11.91
C PRO A 2 -4.23 -5.56 10.58
N LEU A 3 -3.09 -5.23 9.99
CA LEU A 3 -3.03 -4.78 8.61
C LEU A 3 -3.27 -5.98 7.70
N HIS A 4 -4.11 -5.84 6.68
CA HIS A 4 -4.28 -6.89 5.69
C HIS A 4 -2.94 -7.18 5.00
N PRO A 5 -2.57 -8.45 4.76
CA PRO A 5 -1.32 -8.78 4.05
C PRO A 5 -1.20 -8.09 2.68
N ILE A 6 -2.33 -7.87 2.00
CA ILE A 6 -2.40 -7.19 0.70
C ILE A 6 -2.05 -5.70 0.78
N CYS A 7 -2.39 -5.02 1.88
CA CYS A 7 -2.07 -3.61 2.09
C CYS A 7 -0.56 -3.42 2.24
N HIS A 8 0.08 -4.27 3.04
CA HIS A 8 1.54 -4.28 3.18
C HIS A 8 2.24 -4.54 1.83
N ARG A 9 1.81 -5.56 1.09
CA ARG A 9 2.38 -5.87 -0.23
C ARG A 9 2.22 -4.73 -1.23
N THR A 10 1.08 -4.03 -1.21
CA THR A 10 0.83 -2.90 -2.11
C THR A 10 1.74 -1.71 -1.79
N ILE A 11 1.91 -1.36 -0.52
CA ILE A 11 2.84 -0.29 -0.12
C ILE A 11 4.24 -0.60 -0.62
N HIS A 12 4.75 -1.82 -0.40
CA HIS A 12 6.08 -2.23 -0.89
C HIS A 12 6.19 -2.39 -2.41
N THR A 13 5.07 -2.41 -3.13
CA THR A 13 5.08 -2.42 -4.60
C THR A 13 5.31 -1.02 -5.18
N HIS A 14 4.94 0.03 -4.45
CA HIS A 14 5.08 1.43 -4.88
C HIS A 14 6.21 2.17 -4.16
N PHE A 15 6.63 1.71 -2.98
CA PHE A 15 7.66 2.34 -2.17
C PHE A 15 8.72 1.35 -1.69
N SER A 16 9.97 1.75 -1.78
CA SER A 16 11.09 1.10 -1.10
C SER A 16 11.15 1.51 0.38
N ASN A 17 11.83 0.70 1.20
CA ASN A 17 12.08 1.05 2.60
C ASN A 17 12.82 2.39 2.75
N ALA A 18 13.72 2.71 1.83
CA ALA A 18 14.47 3.97 1.84
C ALA A 18 13.57 5.18 1.55
N GLU A 19 12.58 5.04 0.66
CA GLU A 19 11.59 6.09 0.41
C GLU A 19 10.66 6.25 1.61
N LEU A 20 10.16 5.16 2.18
CA LEU A 20 9.31 5.20 3.38
C LEU A 20 10.04 5.82 4.58
N ALA A 21 11.33 5.52 4.77
CA ALA A 21 12.13 6.10 5.84
C ALA A 21 12.38 7.61 5.70
N ARG A 22 12.26 8.16 4.48
CA ARG A 22 12.38 9.59 4.20
C ARG A 22 11.05 10.33 4.33
N LEU A 23 9.92 9.62 4.32
CA LEU A 23 8.62 10.24 4.50
C LEU A 23 8.43 10.68 5.96
N PRO A 24 7.65 11.75 6.19
CA PRO A 24 7.18 12.10 7.52
C PRO A 24 6.50 10.89 8.19
N ALA A 25 6.43 10.89 9.52
CA ALA A 25 5.69 9.87 10.28
C ALA A 25 4.18 9.82 9.95
N ASP A 26 3.67 10.82 9.21
CA ASP A 26 2.32 10.84 8.67
C ASP A 26 2.20 9.95 7.42
N PRO A 27 1.25 8.99 7.36
CA PRO A 27 0.96 8.22 6.15
C PRO A 27 0.32 9.05 5.01
N GLY A 28 -0.01 10.32 5.23
CA GLY A 28 -0.57 11.23 4.24
C GLY A 28 0.10 11.17 2.85
N PRO A 29 1.43 11.28 2.73
CA PRO A 29 2.12 11.21 1.44
C PRO A 29 1.98 9.85 0.74
N VAL A 30 1.94 8.75 1.49
CA VAL A 30 1.70 7.39 0.94
C VAL A 30 0.30 7.31 0.35
N ARG A 31 -0.70 7.88 1.05
CA ARG A 31 -2.10 7.91 0.60
C ARG A 31 -2.32 8.80 -0.62
N GLN A 32 -1.48 9.82 -0.82
CA GLN A 32 -1.55 10.71 -1.98
C GLN A 32 -0.97 10.11 -3.27
N HIS A 33 -0.23 9.00 -3.19
CA HIS A 33 0.26 8.32 -4.38
C HIS A 33 -0.91 7.79 -5.22
N PRO A 34 -1.07 8.19 -6.51
CA PRO A 34 -2.28 7.90 -7.28
C PRO A 34 -2.66 6.42 -7.34
N GLU A 35 -1.68 5.52 -7.49
CA GLU A 35 -1.95 4.07 -7.51
C GLU A 35 -2.35 3.53 -6.13
N VAL A 36 -1.80 4.09 -5.05
CA VAL A 36 -2.16 3.70 -3.68
C VAL A 36 -3.53 4.24 -3.32
N ALA A 37 -3.85 5.49 -3.67
CA ALA A 37 -5.19 6.06 -3.48
C ALA A 37 -6.28 5.21 -4.16
N ARG A 38 -6.04 4.78 -5.40
CA ARG A 38 -6.95 3.89 -6.14
C ARG A 38 -7.10 2.54 -5.45
N PHE A 39 -5.99 1.96 -4.96
CA PHE A 39 -6.03 0.72 -4.18
C PHE A 39 -6.82 0.89 -2.88
N LEU A 40 -6.59 1.98 -2.14
CA LEU A 40 -7.28 2.29 -0.88
C LEU A 40 -8.79 2.43 -1.07
N ALA A 41 -9.23 3.08 -2.15
CA ALA A 41 -10.64 3.18 -2.50
C ALA A 41 -11.28 1.82 -2.80
N TRP A 42 -10.52 0.88 -3.39
CA TRP A 42 -11.00 -0.45 -3.74
C TRP A 42 -10.95 -1.47 -2.59
N ILE A 43 -10.01 -1.34 -1.65
CA ILE A 43 -9.84 -2.25 -0.52
C ILE A 43 -10.72 -1.88 0.69
N THR A 44 -11.25 -0.65 0.75
CA THR A 44 -11.93 -0.12 1.95
C THR A 44 -13.15 -0.92 2.40
N ASP A 45 -13.84 -1.59 1.46
CA ASP A 45 -15.05 -2.39 1.67
C ASP A 45 -14.75 -3.89 1.81
N LYS A 46 -13.47 -4.29 1.84
CA LYS A 46 -13.06 -5.71 1.88
C LYS A 46 -12.82 -6.20 3.31
N PRO A 47 -13.09 -7.48 3.61
CA PRO A 47 -12.91 -8.03 4.94
C PRO A 47 -11.42 -8.15 5.33
N PRO A 48 -11.10 -8.27 6.63
CA PRO A 48 -9.70 -8.23 7.07
C PRO A 48 -8.80 -9.38 6.62
N ASP A 49 -9.41 -10.50 6.26
CA ASP A 49 -8.78 -11.71 5.72
C ASP A 49 -8.78 -11.73 4.19
N PHE A 50 -9.23 -10.66 3.53
CA PHE A 50 -9.30 -10.59 2.08
C PHE A 50 -7.92 -10.76 1.44
N HIS A 51 -7.87 -11.69 0.48
CA HIS A 51 -6.68 -11.99 -0.27
C HIS A 51 -6.93 -11.83 -1.77
N ALA A 52 -6.10 -11.04 -2.44
CA ALA A 52 -6.07 -10.93 -3.90
C ALA A 52 -4.63 -10.78 -4.39
N PRO A 53 -4.33 -11.20 -5.64
CA PRO A 53 -3.00 -11.04 -6.20
C PRO A 53 -2.63 -9.56 -6.35
N THR A 54 -1.61 -9.11 -5.62
CA THR A 54 -1.00 -7.80 -5.87
C THR A 54 -0.05 -7.93 -7.07
N ARG A 55 -0.35 -7.19 -8.14
CA ARG A 55 0.50 -7.16 -9.33
C ARG A 55 1.77 -6.36 -9.02
N THR A 56 2.89 -7.04 -8.77
CA THR A 56 4.18 -6.38 -8.54
C THR A 56 4.54 -5.53 -9.77
N SER A 57 4.64 -4.22 -9.57
CA SER A 57 5.33 -3.35 -10.51
C SER A 57 6.80 -3.78 -10.52
N ARG A 58 7.35 -4.13 -11.68
CA ARG A 58 8.73 -4.59 -11.83
C ARG A 58 9.68 -3.38 -11.75
N ARG A 59 9.61 -2.60 -10.66
CA ARG A 59 10.60 -1.60 -10.29
C ARG A 59 11.66 -2.33 -9.48
N ARG A 60 12.69 -2.82 -10.15
CA ARG A 60 13.89 -3.38 -9.51
C ARG A 60 15.02 -2.38 -9.66
#